data_AF-A0A6A4BQW1-F1
#
_entry.id   AF-A0A6A4BQW1-F1
#
_cell.length_a   1.000
_cell.length_b   1.000
_cell.length_c   1.000
_cell.angle_alpha   90.00
_cell.angle_beta   90.00
_cell.angle_gamma   90.00
#
_symmetry.space_group_name_H-M   'P 1'
#
loop_
_entity.id
_entity.type
_entity.pdbx_description
1 polymer ?
#
loop_
_entity_poly.entity_id
_entity_poly.type
_entity_poly.pdbx_seq_one_letter_code
_entity_poly.pdbx_strand_id
1 'polypeptide(L)'
;MTQRKGEKALAFLYRLNLAAERAGVFFRKSSRKLEQHMRQFVRNLSDESLKETLQSHRFKKVADLEYILKQREELHQEDSPPARVQQTRDFRADNVVRDRFKPKRRDRAFVAQGDAELDSEEHEMSEDSPEPRLGASGSSFAQDD
;
A
#
# COMPACT_ATOMS: atom_id res chain seq x y z
N MET A 1 -8.63 -29.85 -12.86
CA MET A 1 -8.94 -29.10 -11.64
C MET A 1 -9.46 -27.74 -12.04
N THR A 2 -10.65 -27.36 -11.61
CA THR A 2 -11.31 -26.08 -11.94
C THR A 2 -11.44 -25.18 -10.71
N GLN A 3 -11.58 -23.87 -10.94
CA GLN A 3 -11.91 -22.91 -9.88
C GLN A 3 -13.30 -23.20 -9.34
N ARG A 4 -13.45 -23.19 -8.01
CA ARG A 4 -14.74 -23.39 -7.33
C ARG A 4 -15.56 -22.09 -7.39
N LYS A 5 -16.89 -22.20 -7.36
CA LYS A 5 -17.77 -21.02 -7.34
C LYS A 5 -17.51 -20.18 -6.09
N GLY A 6 -17.22 -18.89 -6.27
CA GLY A 6 -16.88 -17.96 -5.17
C GLY A 6 -15.47 -18.13 -4.59
N GLU A 7 -14.65 -19.04 -5.12
CA GLU A 7 -13.24 -19.13 -4.74
C GLU A 7 -12.47 -17.97 -5.38
N LYS A 8 -11.66 -17.28 -4.59
CA LYS A 8 -10.74 -16.26 -5.06
C LYS A 8 -9.74 -16.85 -6.07
N ALA A 9 -9.42 -16.11 -7.12
CA ALA A 9 -8.48 -16.57 -8.15
C ALA A 9 -7.10 -16.89 -7.57
N LEU A 10 -6.64 -16.11 -6.57
CA LEU A 10 -5.39 -16.38 -5.87
C LEU A 10 -5.43 -17.69 -5.06
N ALA A 11 -6.55 -17.98 -4.39
CA ALA A 11 -6.74 -19.23 -3.66
C ALA A 11 -6.73 -20.45 -4.61
N PHE A 12 -7.37 -20.31 -5.78
CA PHE A 12 -7.33 -21.33 -6.82
C PHE A 12 -5.90 -21.59 -7.32
N LEU A 13 -5.09 -20.54 -7.50
CA LEU A 13 -3.68 -20.67 -7.91
C LEU A 13 -2.89 -21.50 -6.89
N TYR A 14 -3.02 -21.22 -5.59
CA TYR A 14 -2.32 -21.99 -4.55
C TYR A 14 -2.74 -23.44 -4.52
N ARG A 15 -4.04 -23.73 -4.67
CA ARG A 15 -4.55 -25.10 -4.74
C ARG A 15 -4.02 -25.85 -5.96
N LEU A 16 -3.94 -25.18 -7.11
CA LEU A 16 -3.38 -25.73 -8.34
C LEU A 16 -1.87 -26.01 -8.20
N ASN A 17 -1.13 -25.10 -7.57
CA ASN A 17 0.30 -25.27 -7.28
C ASN A 17 0.54 -26.49 -6.38
N LEU A 18 -0.23 -26.60 -5.29
CA LEU A 18 -0.12 -27.73 -4.37
C LEU A 18 -0.46 -29.06 -5.05
N ALA A 19 -1.45 -29.08 -5.95
CA ALA A 19 -1.79 -30.27 -6.72
C ALA A 19 -0.67 -30.68 -7.68
N ALA A 20 0.01 -29.71 -8.30
CA ALA A 20 1.17 -29.97 -9.15
C ALA A 20 2.34 -30.54 -8.33
N GLU A 21 2.60 -29.99 -7.15
CA GLU A 21 3.63 -30.51 -6.23
C GLU A 21 3.33 -31.94 -5.79
N ARG A 22 2.08 -32.24 -5.42
CA ARG A 22 1.64 -33.61 -5.08
C ARG A 22 1.75 -34.58 -6.25
N ALA A 23 1.58 -34.10 -7.48
CA ALA A 23 1.76 -34.89 -8.69
C ALA A 23 3.24 -35.01 -9.13
N GLY A 24 4.20 -34.44 -8.38
CA GLY A 24 5.62 -34.44 -8.75
C GLY A 24 5.96 -33.51 -9.93
N VAL A 25 5.07 -32.58 -10.28
CA VAL A 25 5.27 -31.64 -11.38
C VAL A 25 5.98 -30.39 -10.87
N PHE A 26 7.31 -30.39 -10.99
CA PHE A 26 8.14 -29.23 -10.67
C PHE A 26 8.13 -28.19 -11.82
N PHE A 27 7.06 -27.40 -11.90
CA PHE A 27 6.89 -26.38 -12.96
C PHE A 27 7.89 -25.21 -12.84
N ARG A 28 8.38 -24.92 -11.62
CA ARG A 28 9.32 -23.80 -11.38
C ARG A 28 10.70 -23.98 -12.02
N LYS A 29 11.11 -25.22 -12.29
CA LYS A 29 12.44 -25.55 -12.84
C LYS A 29 12.53 -25.45 -14.36
N SER A 30 11.40 -25.36 -15.05
CA SER A 30 11.36 -25.35 -16.52
C SER A 30 10.36 -24.33 -17.01
N SER A 31 10.82 -23.39 -17.83
CA SER A 31 9.95 -22.37 -18.44
C SER A 31 8.79 -23.01 -19.24
N ARG A 32 9.04 -24.12 -19.95
CA ARG A 32 7.99 -24.83 -20.70
C ARG A 32 6.92 -25.42 -19.77
N LYS A 33 7.33 -26.03 -18.65
CA LYS A 33 6.39 -26.58 -17.65
C LYS A 33 5.65 -25.47 -16.91
N LEU A 34 6.33 -24.36 -16.60
CA LEU A 34 5.72 -23.18 -16.03
C LEU A 34 4.62 -22.66 -16.96
N GLU A 35 4.92 -22.45 -18.24
CA GLU A 35 3.96 -21.93 -19.20
C GLU A 35 2.75 -22.87 -19.37
N GLN A 36 2.97 -24.19 -19.37
CA GLN A 36 1.88 -25.17 -19.38
C GLN A 36 1.03 -25.07 -18.10
N HIS A 37 1.66 -24.91 -16.94
CA HIS A 37 0.99 -24.75 -15.66
C HIS A 37 0.15 -23.46 -15.61
N MET A 38 0.69 -22.35 -16.15
CA MET A 38 -0.03 -21.07 -16.26
C MET A 38 -1.20 -21.18 -17.26
N ARG A 39 -1.01 -21.83 -18.41
CA ARG A 39 -2.11 -22.10 -19.35
C ARG A 39 -3.21 -22.94 -18.72
N GLN A 40 -2.84 -23.92 -17.90
CA GLN A 40 -3.79 -24.73 -17.15
C GLN A 40 -4.56 -23.88 -16.14
N PHE A 41 -3.91 -22.94 -15.45
CA PHE A 41 -4.58 -21.99 -14.56
C PHE A 41 -5.62 -21.15 -15.31
N VAL A 42 -5.22 -20.47 -16.39
CA VAL A 42 -6.10 -19.59 -17.18
C VAL A 42 -7.29 -20.35 -17.77
N ARG A 43 -7.05 -21.56 -18.32
CA ARG A 43 -8.11 -22.40 -18.90
C ARG A 43 -9.20 -22.74 -17.90
N ASN A 44 -8.84 -22.95 -16.64
CA ASN A 44 -9.72 -23.47 -15.59
C ASN A 44 -10.26 -22.38 -14.65
N LEU A 45 -9.97 -21.11 -14.96
CA LEU A 45 -10.48 -19.94 -14.24
C LEU A 45 -11.99 -19.78 -14.49
N SER A 46 -12.74 -19.21 -13.55
CA SER A 46 -14.17 -18.90 -13.74
C SER A 46 -14.41 -17.51 -14.30
N ASP A 47 -13.48 -16.59 -14.07
CA ASP A 47 -13.62 -15.17 -14.44
C ASP A 47 -13.14 -14.91 -15.88
N GLU A 48 -14.06 -14.54 -16.77
CA GLU A 48 -13.76 -14.31 -18.19
C GLU A 48 -12.92 -13.05 -18.42
N SER A 49 -13.22 -11.95 -17.71
CA SER A 49 -12.45 -10.70 -17.81
C SER A 49 -10.98 -10.89 -17.39
N LEU A 50 -10.77 -11.65 -16.32
CA LEU A 50 -9.43 -11.99 -15.84
C LEU A 50 -8.76 -12.96 -16.81
N LYS A 51 -9.49 -13.92 -17.42
CA LYS A 51 -8.91 -14.79 -18.45
C LYS A 51 -8.33 -13.99 -19.60
N GLU A 52 -9.08 -13.04 -20.15
CA GLU A 52 -8.62 -12.21 -21.28
C GLU A 52 -7.36 -11.44 -20.92
N THR A 53 -7.35 -10.81 -19.73
CA THR A 53 -6.19 -10.09 -19.21
C THR A 53 -4.96 -11.00 -19.11
N LEU A 54 -5.13 -12.21 -18.56
CA LEU A 54 -4.03 -13.16 -18.39
C LEU A 54 -3.61 -13.86 -19.69
N GLN A 55 -4.49 -14.00 -20.68
CA GLN A 55 -4.16 -14.58 -21.99
C GLN A 55 -3.21 -13.69 -22.79
N SER A 56 -3.35 -12.37 -22.65
CA SER A 56 -2.42 -11.41 -23.28
C SER A 56 -1.01 -11.44 -22.65
N HIS A 57 -0.88 -12.02 -21.46
CA HIS A 57 0.34 -11.98 -20.67
C HIS A 57 1.19 -13.25 -20.80
N ARG A 58 2.50 -13.06 -20.94
CA ARG A 58 3.50 -14.15 -20.92
C ARG A 58 4.22 -14.19 -19.58
N PHE A 59 3.75 -15.04 -18.68
CA PHE A 59 4.34 -15.20 -17.35
C PHE A 59 5.69 -15.91 -17.40
N LYS A 60 6.74 -15.23 -16.91
CA LYS A 60 8.07 -15.83 -16.71
C LYS A 60 8.25 -16.37 -15.30
N LYS A 61 7.47 -15.87 -14.33
CA LYS A 61 7.48 -16.30 -12.92
C LYS A 61 6.05 -16.43 -12.41
N VAL A 62 5.84 -17.29 -11.41
CA VAL A 62 4.54 -17.38 -10.70
C VAL A 62 4.25 -16.12 -9.89
N ALA A 63 5.30 -15.47 -9.37
CA ALA A 63 5.17 -14.22 -8.62
C ALA A 63 4.48 -13.11 -9.44
N ASP A 64 4.76 -13.02 -10.74
CA ASP A 64 4.14 -12.04 -11.63
C ASP A 64 2.63 -12.28 -11.74
N LEU A 65 2.21 -13.55 -11.84
CA LEU A 65 0.80 -13.93 -11.82
C LEU A 65 0.17 -13.60 -10.46
N GLU A 66 0.82 -13.95 -9.35
CA GLU A 66 0.34 -13.65 -8.00
C GLU A 66 0.15 -12.15 -7.78
N TYR A 67 1.04 -11.32 -8.32
CA TYR A 67 0.92 -9.87 -8.24
C TYR A 67 -0.35 -9.36 -8.93
N ILE A 68 -0.60 -9.78 -10.17
CA ILE A 68 -1.81 -9.38 -10.91
C ILE A 68 -3.08 -9.83 -10.17
N LEU A 69 -3.07 -11.06 -9.63
CA LEU A 69 -4.21 -11.59 -8.88
C LEU A 69 -4.49 -10.79 -7.61
N LYS A 70 -3.44 -10.39 -6.86
CA LYS A 70 -3.57 -9.53 -5.68
C LYS A 70 -4.17 -8.17 -6.02
N GLN A 71 -3.65 -7.53 -7.07
CA GLN A 71 -4.15 -6.24 -7.54
C GLN A 71 -5.65 -6.31 -7.91
N ARG A 72 -6.06 -7.37 -8.60
CA ARG A 72 -7.49 -7.55 -8.95
C ARG A 72 -8.38 -7.77 -7.72
N GLU A 73 -7.88 -8.48 -6.71
CA GLU A 73 -8.62 -8.69 -5.47
C GLU A 73 -8.77 -7.40 -4.66
N GLU A 74 -7.73 -6.57 -4.60
CA GLU A 74 -7.76 -5.26 -3.94
C GLU A 74 -8.77 -4.33 -4.61
N LEU A 75 -8.78 -4.25 -5.95
CA LEU A 75 -9.77 -3.45 -6.69
C LEU A 75 -11.22 -3.88 -6.42
N HIS A 76 -11.48 -5.19 -6.41
CA HIS A 76 -12.81 -5.72 -6.09
C HIS A 76 -13.24 -5.50 -4.63
N GLN A 77 -12.29 -5.29 -3.72
CA GLN A 77 -12.57 -5.02 -2.32
C GLN A 77 -13.01 -3.57 -2.11
N GLU A 78 -12.45 -2.63 -2.88
CA GLU A 78 -12.81 -1.21 -2.84
C GLU A 78 -14.19 -0.91 -3.49
N ASP A 79 -14.62 -1.73 -4.45
CA ASP A 79 -15.97 -1.65 -5.04
C ASP A 79 -17.07 -2.20 -4.12
N SER A 80 -16.71 -2.89 -3.04
CA SER A 80 -17.63 -3.13 -1.94
C SER A 80 -17.74 -1.81 -1.19
N PRO A 81 -18.93 -1.19 -1.05
CA PRO A 81 -19.04 0.00 -0.21
C PRO A 81 -18.43 -0.38 1.14
N PRO A 82 -17.50 0.42 1.70
CA PRO A 82 -16.93 0.10 2.99
C PRO A 82 -18.14 -0.18 3.85
N ALA A 83 -18.23 -1.40 4.40
CA ALA A 83 -19.21 -1.70 5.42
C ALA A 83 -19.01 -0.56 6.40
N ARG A 84 -19.93 0.41 6.37
CA ARG A 84 -19.81 1.61 7.17
C ARG A 84 -19.81 1.01 8.55
N VAL A 85 -18.63 0.93 9.13
CA VAL A 85 -18.51 0.90 10.56
C VAL A 85 -19.26 2.16 10.90
N GLN A 86 -20.53 2.00 11.29
CA GLN A 86 -21.28 3.02 11.97
C GLN A 86 -20.43 3.24 13.20
N GLN A 87 -19.44 4.11 13.06
CA GLN A 87 -18.99 4.94 14.14
C GLN A 87 -20.23 5.74 14.49
N THR A 88 -21.11 5.14 15.29
CA THR A 88 -21.92 5.82 16.27
C THR A 88 -20.96 6.56 17.18
N ARG A 89 -20.32 7.61 16.64
CA ARG A 89 -19.91 8.77 17.41
C ARG A 89 -21.19 9.56 17.63
N ASP A 90 -22.06 8.99 18.46
CA ASP A 90 -23.08 9.76 19.16
C ASP A 90 -22.35 10.60 20.20
N PHE A 91 -21.55 11.56 19.73
CA PHE A 91 -21.04 12.64 20.56
C PHE A 91 -22.23 13.55 20.84
N ARG A 92 -23.08 13.09 21.78
CA ARG A 92 -24.23 13.84 22.28
C ARG A 92 -23.70 14.94 23.19
N ALA A 93 -23.20 16.00 22.57
CA ALA A 93 -22.79 17.22 23.25
C ALA A 93 -24.02 18.06 23.64
N ASP A 94 -24.89 17.50 24.48
CA ASP A 94 -26.15 18.15 24.84
C ASP A 94 -26.30 18.45 26.33
N ASN A 95 -25.20 18.62 27.09
CA ASN A 95 -25.32 19.09 28.47
C ASN A 95 -24.17 20.01 28.87
N VAL A 96 -24.09 21.20 28.26
CA VAL A 96 -23.50 22.34 28.96
C VAL A 96 -24.44 23.53 28.79
N VAL A 97 -25.26 23.76 29.81
CA VAL A 97 -25.95 25.03 29.98
C VAL A 97 -24.86 26.09 30.09
N ARG A 98 -24.60 26.82 28.99
CA ARG A 98 -23.70 27.96 28.97
C ARG A 98 -24.38 29.07 29.77
N ASP A 99 -24.14 29.03 31.07
CA ASP A 99 -24.66 30.01 32.01
C ASP A 99 -24.25 31.42 31.58
N ARG A 100 -25.21 32.33 31.74
CA ARG A 100 -25.29 33.63 31.08
C ARG A 100 -24.18 34.57 31.54
N PHE A 101 -23.06 34.60 30.82
CA PHE A 101 -22.10 35.68 30.99
C PHE A 101 -22.69 37.00 30.48
N LYS A 102 -23.14 37.85 31.40
CA LYS A 102 -23.59 39.23 31.15
C LYS A 102 -22.40 40.18 31.38
N PRO A 103 -21.70 40.65 30.34
CA PRO A 103 -20.71 41.69 30.54
C PRO A 103 -21.42 43.01 30.91
N LYS A 104 -21.35 43.38 32.19
CA LYS A 104 -21.80 44.68 32.67
C LYS A 104 -20.77 45.72 32.25
N ARG A 105 -21.13 46.55 31.26
CA ARG A 105 -20.36 47.71 30.83
C ARG A 105 -20.00 48.56 32.05
N ARG A 106 -18.71 48.73 32.29
CA ARG A 106 -18.17 49.77 33.17
C ARG A 106 -17.21 50.59 32.31
N ASP A 107 -17.73 51.71 31.85
CA ASP A 107 -16.99 52.87 31.36
C ASP A 107 -15.79 53.17 32.25
N ARG A 108 -14.58 52.98 31.72
CA ARG A 108 -13.39 53.72 32.11
C ARG A 108 -12.58 54.00 30.86
N ALA A 109 -12.61 55.26 30.47
CA ALA A 109 -11.77 55.87 29.46
C ALA A 109 -10.35 56.14 30.00
N PHE A 110 -9.52 56.70 29.10
CA PHE A 110 -8.13 57.15 29.23
C PHE A 110 -7.05 56.08 29.04
N VAL A 111 -5.94 56.29 28.32
CA VAL A 111 -5.53 57.11 27.16
C VAL A 111 -4.09 56.63 26.85
N ALA A 112 -3.78 56.48 25.56
CA ALA A 112 -2.50 56.61 24.86
C ALA A 112 -1.20 55.88 25.30
N GLN A 113 -0.62 55.25 24.27
CA GLN A 113 0.79 55.36 23.85
C GLN A 113 1.76 54.28 24.34
N GLY A 114 2.23 53.49 23.38
CA GLY A 114 3.25 52.46 23.57
C GLY A 114 3.43 51.67 22.29
N ASP A 115 4.13 52.29 21.34
CA ASP A 115 4.67 51.70 20.11
C ASP A 115 5.55 50.49 20.48
N ALA A 116 5.28 49.33 19.89
CA ALA A 116 6.21 48.21 19.85
C ALA A 116 5.79 47.29 18.70
N GLU A 117 6.64 47.29 17.68
CA GLU A 117 6.57 46.55 16.44
C GLU A 117 6.13 45.09 16.60
N LEU A 118 5.28 44.70 15.66
CA LEU A 118 5.26 43.35 15.12
C LEU A 118 6.64 43.08 14.50
N ASP A 119 7.34 42.05 14.93
CA ASP A 119 7.84 41.11 13.93
C ASP A 119 8.01 39.69 14.48
N SER A 120 7.67 38.76 13.61
CA SER A 120 7.68 37.33 13.80
C SER A 120 8.92 36.81 13.10
N GLU A 121 9.91 36.32 13.84
CA GLU A 121 11.12 35.78 13.23
C GLU A 121 11.40 34.36 13.76
N GLU A 122 11.14 33.43 12.84
CA GLU A 122 11.72 32.11 12.69
C GLU A 122 12.99 31.81 13.52
N HIS A 123 12.92 30.78 14.36
CA HIS A 123 14.10 30.06 14.84
C HIS A 123 14.37 28.88 13.89
N GLU A 124 15.22 29.11 12.89
CA GLU A 124 16.11 28.07 12.36
C GLU A 124 17.15 27.71 13.43
N MET A 125 17.37 26.42 13.64
CA MET A 125 18.61 25.94 14.24
C MET A 125 19.28 24.97 13.27
N SER A 126 20.43 25.44 12.83
CA SER A 126 21.44 24.87 11.96
C SER A 126 21.91 23.47 12.35
N GLU A 127 22.44 22.75 11.35
CA GLU A 127 23.72 22.03 11.33
C GLU A 127 23.89 21.46 9.91
N ASP A 128 24.45 22.23 8.96
CA ASP A 128 25.89 22.30 8.63
C ASP A 128 26.61 20.93 8.61
N SER A 129 26.85 20.41 7.39
CA SER A 129 28.21 20.24 6.86
C SER A 129 28.20 19.30 5.63
N PRO A 130 28.63 19.78 4.45
CA PRO A 130 28.96 18.94 3.31
C PRO A 130 30.47 18.61 3.29
N GLU A 131 30.85 17.43 2.80
CA GLU A 131 31.85 17.31 1.73
C GLU A 131 32.05 15.85 1.24
N PRO A 132 32.30 15.65 -0.08
CA PRO A 132 32.60 14.36 -0.69
C PRO A 132 34.11 14.10 -0.73
N ARG A 133 34.55 12.86 -0.51
CA ARG A 133 35.93 12.46 -0.83
C ARG A 133 35.97 11.22 -1.72
N LEU A 134 36.37 11.51 -2.96
CA LEU A 134 36.96 10.60 -3.94
C LEU A 134 38.11 9.80 -3.31
N GLY A 135 38.19 8.53 -3.67
CA GLY A 135 39.29 7.66 -3.24
C GLY A 135 39.15 6.27 -3.83
N ALA A 136 39.19 6.15 -5.16
CA ALA A 136 39.45 4.88 -5.82
C ALA A 136 40.82 4.37 -5.36
N SER A 137 40.84 3.34 -4.52
CA SER A 137 42.03 2.53 -4.26
C SER A 137 41.87 1.20 -4.98
N GLY A 138 42.47 1.12 -6.16
CA GLY A 138 42.93 -0.15 -6.71
C GLY A 138 44.23 -0.55 -6.01
N SER A 139 44.32 -1.80 -5.59
CA SER A 139 45.57 -2.48 -5.20
C SER A 139 45.35 -3.97 -5.47
N SER A 140 45.64 -4.42 -6.69
CA SER A 140 46.86 -5.15 -7.05
C SER A 140 47.20 -6.34 -6.15
N PHE A 141 46.63 -7.48 -6.54
CA PHE A 141 47.30 -8.75 -6.85
C PHE A 141 48.81 -8.85 -6.55
N ALA A 142 49.19 -9.76 -5.66
CA ALA A 142 50.51 -10.38 -5.60
C ALA A 142 50.35 -11.89 -5.34
N GLN A 143 50.94 -12.69 -6.23
CA GLN A 143 51.11 -14.14 -6.11
C GLN A 143 52.30 -14.43 -5.18
N ASP A 144 52.11 -15.32 -4.21
CA ASP A 144 53.19 -16.00 -3.51
C ASP A 144 53.67 -17.21 -4.34
N ASP A 145 54.99 -17.41 -4.35
CA ASP A 145 55.73 -18.55 -4.91
C ASP A 145 55.88 -19.66 -3.84
#